data_AF-A0A7S2DY74-F1
#
_entry.id   AF-A0A7S2DY74-F1
#
_cell.length_a   1.000
_cell.length_b   1.000
_cell.length_c   1.000
_cell.angle_alpha   90.00
_cell.angle_beta   90.00
_cell.angle_gamma   90.00
#
_symmetry.space_group_name_H-M   'P 1'
#
loop_
_entity.id
_entity.type
_entity.pdbx_description
1 polymer ?
#
loop_
_entity_poly.entity_id
_entity_poly.type
_entity_poly.pdbx_seq_one_letter_code
_entity_poly.pdbx_strand_id
1 'polypeptide(L)'
;VTEGDGDLLAVTALVAAEKRPGSGMSFQIASVHMAPCVLWCACRYAADPRRAIQAAIALGGDTDTTAAMVGAIVGALHGQGEWCAAWAEGLENGPRGRDYALSLATLLARVVPPAEA
;
A
#
# COMPACT_ATOMS: atom_id res chain seq x y z
N VAL A 1 11.37 17.16 13.80
CA VAL A 1 11.11 15.72 13.58
C VAL A 1 9.69 15.48 14.05
N THR A 2 8.75 15.25 13.14
CA THR A 2 7.38 14.93 13.57
C THR A 2 7.39 13.53 14.20
N GLU A 3 6.44 13.23 15.07
CA GLU A 3 6.38 11.93 15.77
C GLU A 3 6.38 10.75 14.77
N GLY A 4 5.75 10.91 13.60
CA GLY A 4 5.73 9.92 12.52
C GLY A 4 7.05 9.73 11.76
N ASP A 5 8.02 10.64 11.89
CA ASP A 5 9.34 10.47 11.28
C ASP A 5 10.24 9.59 12.17
N GLY A 6 10.04 9.64 13.50
CA GLY A 6 10.74 8.78 14.45
C GLY A 6 10.34 7.32 14.30
N ASP A 7 9.04 7.06 14.19
CA ASP A 7 8.53 5.68 14.02
C ASP A 7 9.01 5.05 12.71
N LEU A 8 9.05 5.84 11.62
CA LEU A 8 9.53 5.37 10.32
C LEU A 8 11.01 4.95 10.38
N LEU A 9 11.85 5.75 11.04
CA LEU A 9 13.25 5.42 11.24
C LEU A 9 13.44 4.13 12.04
N ALA A 10 12.62 3.92 13.08
CA ALA A 10 12.66 2.72 13.90
C ALA A 10 12.32 1.46 13.10
N VAL A 11 11.26 1.50 12.29
CA VAL A 11 10.87 0.36 11.43
C VAL A 11 11.94 0.09 10.38
N THR A 12 12.46 1.12 9.71
CA THR A 12 13.54 0.95 8.72
C THR A 12 14.77 0.30 9.34
N ALA A 13 15.14 0.69 10.55
CA ALA A 13 16.27 0.09 11.26
C ALA A 13 16.03 -1.39 11.61
N LEU A 14 14.82 -1.76 12.06
CA LEU A 14 14.45 -3.15 12.35
C LEU A 14 14.50 -4.02 11.09
N VAL A 15 13.90 -3.56 10.00
CA VAL A 15 13.85 -4.31 8.73
C VAL A 15 15.26 -4.49 8.14
N ALA A 16 16.14 -3.50 8.31
CA ALA A 16 17.53 -3.57 7.85
C ALA A 16 18.40 -4.54 8.68
N ALA A 17 18.09 -4.70 9.98
CA ALA A 17 18.83 -5.60 10.86
C ALA A 17 18.55 -7.09 10.59
N GLU A 18 17.35 -7.41 10.08
CA GLU A 18 16.94 -8.79 9.78
C GLU A 18 17.46 -9.26 8.40
N LYS A 19 18.44 -10.18 8.41
CA LYS A 19 19.05 -10.75 7.19
C LYS A 19 18.04 -11.57 6.39
N ARG A 20 17.93 -11.29 5.10
CA ARG A 20 16.88 -11.83 4.21
C ARG A 20 17.13 -13.28 3.75
N PRO A 21 16.15 -14.17 3.87
CA PRO A 21 16.01 -15.34 3.01
C PRO A 21 15.07 -14.96 1.83
N GLY A 22 15.59 -14.74 0.62
CA GLY A 22 14.79 -15.00 -0.58
C GLY A 22 14.69 -13.95 -1.70
N SER A 23 15.02 -12.67 -1.53
CA SER A 23 15.10 -11.76 -2.70
C SER A 23 16.56 -11.64 -3.14
N GLY A 24 16.93 -12.22 -4.28
CA GLY A 24 18.29 -12.14 -4.83
C GLY A 24 18.78 -10.72 -5.15
N MET A 25 17.97 -9.69 -4.88
CA MET A 25 18.29 -8.28 -5.04
C MET A 25 18.43 -7.59 -3.67
N SER A 26 19.47 -6.76 -3.52
CA SER A 26 19.87 -6.11 -2.27
C SER A 26 18.90 -5.02 -1.79
N PHE A 27 18.03 -4.49 -2.65
CA PHE A 27 17.11 -3.41 -2.28
C PHE A 27 15.71 -3.88 -1.85
N GLN A 28 15.20 -5.01 -2.35
CA GLN A 28 13.81 -5.44 -2.12
C GLN A 28 13.50 -5.83 -0.66
N ILE A 29 12.34 -5.43 -0.14
CA ILE A 29 11.85 -5.97 1.14
C ILE A 29 11.34 -7.41 0.87
N ALA A 30 11.93 -8.41 1.54
CA ALA A 30 11.48 -9.80 1.41
C ALA A 30 10.00 -9.93 1.82
N SER A 31 9.23 -10.80 1.17
CA SER A 31 7.77 -10.90 1.39
C SER A 31 7.40 -11.10 2.88
N VAL A 32 8.20 -11.90 3.60
CA VAL A 32 8.02 -12.15 5.04
C VAL A 32 8.19 -10.89 5.91
N HIS A 33 8.98 -9.91 5.46
CA HIS A 33 9.13 -8.60 6.10
C HIS A 33 8.17 -7.55 5.52
N MET A 34 7.79 -7.68 4.25
CA MET A 34 6.88 -6.74 3.58
C MET A 34 5.49 -6.77 4.22
N ALA A 35 4.95 -7.96 4.50
CA ALA A 35 3.62 -8.10 5.10
C ALA A 35 3.47 -7.31 6.43
N PRO A 36 4.36 -7.48 7.44
CA PRO A 36 4.27 -6.67 8.66
C PRO A 36 4.53 -5.18 8.42
N CYS A 37 5.37 -4.78 7.46
CA CYS A 37 5.57 -3.37 7.10
C CYS A 37 4.29 -2.74 6.54
N VAL A 38 3.62 -3.44 5.63
CA VAL A 38 2.33 -3.01 5.04
C VAL A 38 1.29 -2.83 6.14
N LEU A 39 1.13 -3.82 7.03
CA LEU A 39 0.19 -3.75 8.14
C LEU A 39 0.54 -2.61 9.10
N TRP A 40 1.82 -2.43 9.42
CA TRP A 40 2.27 -1.34 10.27
C TRP A 40 1.93 0.02 9.67
N CYS A 41 2.26 0.27 8.39
CA CYS A 41 1.93 1.53 7.71
C CYS A 41 0.42 1.79 7.72
N ALA A 42 -0.37 0.79 7.32
CA ALA A 42 -1.82 0.92 7.21
C ALA A 42 -2.47 1.16 8.58
N CYS A 43 -2.07 0.45 9.63
CA CYS A 43 -2.62 0.62 10.97
C CYS A 43 -2.14 1.91 11.65
N ARG A 44 -0.85 2.24 11.54
CA ARG A 44 -0.25 3.40 12.21
C ARG A 44 -0.82 4.72 11.70
N TYR A 45 -1.10 4.78 10.41
CA TYR A 45 -1.61 5.95 9.70
C TYR A 45 -3.04 5.73 9.19
N ALA A 46 -3.82 4.86 9.84
CA ALA A 46 -5.15 4.50 9.40
C ALA A 46 -6.10 5.70 9.23
N ALA A 47 -5.90 6.79 9.98
CA ALA A 47 -6.70 8.01 9.87
C ALA A 47 -6.22 8.99 8.79
N ASP A 48 -5.02 8.78 8.22
CA ASP A 48 -4.43 9.61 7.18
C ASP A 48 -3.93 8.73 6.01
N PRO A 49 -4.80 8.43 5.03
CA PRO A 49 -4.48 7.50 3.95
C PRO A 49 -3.33 8.00 3.06
N ARG A 50 -3.16 9.33 2.91
CA ARG A 50 -2.03 9.89 2.16
C ARG A 50 -0.72 9.63 2.89
N ARG A 51 -0.68 9.89 4.19
CA ARG A 51 0.52 9.62 5.00
C ARG A 51 0.86 8.14 5.04
N ALA A 52 -0.14 7.25 5.10
CA ALA A 52 0.09 5.80 5.07
C ALA A 52 0.86 5.36 3.81
N ILE A 53 0.41 5.81 2.64
CA ILE A 53 1.05 5.51 1.35
C ILE A 53 2.44 6.14 1.27
N GLN A 54 2.59 7.40 1.70
CA GLN A 54 3.89 8.08 1.72
C GLN A 54 4.89 7.37 2.65
N ALA A 55 4.45 6.89 3.81
CA ALA A 55 5.29 6.12 4.73
C ALA A 55 5.73 4.79 4.10
N ALA A 56 4.84 4.10 3.39
CA ALA A 56 5.17 2.87 2.67
C ALA A 56 6.23 3.10 1.59
N ILE A 57 6.14 4.19 0.84
CA ILE A 57 7.16 4.60 -0.15
C ILE A 57 8.48 4.91 0.56
N ALA A 58 8.44 5.63 1.69
CA ALA A 58 9.62 6.07 2.41
C ALA A 58 10.38 4.95 3.14
N LEU A 59 9.76 3.77 3.35
CA LEU A 59 10.47 2.56 3.80
C LEU A 59 11.48 2.06 2.77
N GLY A 60 11.29 2.41 1.49
CA GLY A 60 12.18 2.01 0.40
C GLY A 60 12.03 0.55 -0.02
N GLY A 61 12.99 0.07 -0.81
CA GLY A 61 12.98 -1.27 -1.38
C GLY A 61 11.96 -1.43 -2.51
N ASP A 62 11.01 -2.35 -2.35
CA ASP A 62 9.96 -2.62 -3.37
C ASP A 62 8.76 -1.70 -3.12
N THR A 63 8.96 -0.42 -3.44
CA THR A 63 8.08 0.67 -3.01
C THR A 63 6.72 0.63 -3.69
N ASP A 64 6.66 0.24 -4.96
CA ASP A 64 5.41 0.14 -5.72
C ASP A 64 4.51 -0.96 -5.17
N THR A 65 5.03 -2.17 -4.93
CA THR A 65 4.27 -3.28 -4.31
C THR A 65 3.79 -2.90 -2.92
N THR A 66 4.69 -2.37 -2.08
CA THR A 66 4.36 -2.00 -0.69
C THR A 66 3.30 -0.88 -0.66
N ALA A 67 3.48 0.17 -1.45
CA ALA A 67 2.54 1.28 -1.54
C ALA A 67 1.19 0.86 -2.14
N ALA A 68 1.18 -0.06 -3.13
CA ALA A 68 -0.04 -0.61 -3.70
C ALA A 68 -0.84 -1.40 -2.66
N MET A 69 -0.18 -2.25 -1.87
CA MET A 69 -0.84 -3.01 -0.81
C MET A 69 -1.40 -2.10 0.30
N VAL A 70 -0.60 -1.13 0.76
CA VAL A 70 -1.07 -0.13 1.74
C VAL A 70 -2.23 0.69 1.16
N GLY A 71 -2.11 1.13 -0.10
CA GLY A 71 -3.14 1.86 -0.83
C GLY A 71 -4.45 1.09 -0.95
N ALA A 72 -4.40 -0.22 -1.19
CA ALA A 72 -5.59 -1.08 -1.22
C ALA A 72 -6.27 -1.14 0.16
N ILE A 73 -5.51 -1.29 1.25
CA ILE A 73 -6.06 -1.35 2.61
C ILE A 73 -6.70 -0.02 2.99
N VAL A 74 -5.98 1.10 2.85
CA VAL A 74 -6.53 2.41 3.22
C VAL A 74 -7.63 2.86 2.26
N GLY A 75 -7.56 2.47 0.99
CA GLY A 75 -8.65 2.68 0.02
C GLY A 75 -9.92 1.93 0.39
N ALA A 76 -9.81 0.72 0.94
CA ALA A 76 -10.96 -0.02 1.46
C ALA A 76 -11.56 0.62 2.73
N LEU A 77 -10.73 1.22 3.58
CA LEU A 77 -11.17 1.88 4.81
C LEU A 77 -11.85 3.24 4.54
N HIS A 78 -11.33 4.02 3.61
CA HIS A 78 -11.78 5.40 3.37
C HIS A 78 -12.68 5.56 2.15
N GLY A 79 -12.75 4.53 1.29
CA GLY A 79 -13.37 4.64 -0.02
C GLY A 79 -12.64 5.63 -0.93
N GLN A 80 -13.26 5.90 -2.09
CA GLN A 80 -12.81 6.97 -2.98
C GLN A 80 -13.23 8.33 -2.41
N GLY A 81 -12.43 9.37 -2.64
CA GLY A 81 -12.77 10.73 -2.25
C GLY A 81 -11.65 11.75 -2.49
N GLU A 82 -11.83 12.94 -1.93
CA GLU A 82 -10.91 14.08 -2.08
C GLU A 82 -9.45 13.74 -1.71
N TRP A 83 -9.25 12.82 -0.77
CA TRP A 83 -7.92 12.39 -0.36
C TRP A 83 -7.14 11.73 -1.51
N CYS A 84 -7.78 11.06 -2.46
CA CYS A 84 -7.08 10.42 -3.58
C CYS A 84 -7.36 11.08 -4.94
N ALA A 85 -8.30 12.03 -5.03
CA ALA A 85 -8.75 12.62 -6.30
C ALA A 85 -7.60 13.07 -7.22
N ALA A 86 -6.72 13.95 -6.73
CA ALA A 86 -5.60 14.46 -7.53
C ALA A 86 -4.58 13.36 -7.92
N TRP A 87 -4.37 12.36 -7.06
CA TRP A 87 -3.48 11.24 -7.37
C TRP A 87 -4.10 10.31 -8.41
N ALA A 88 -5.39 10.01 -8.29
CA ALA A 88 -6.13 9.21 -9.24
C ALA A 88 -6.21 9.90 -10.61
N GLU A 89 -6.38 11.22 -10.66
CA GLU A 89 -6.39 11.98 -11.92
C GLU A 89 -5.07 11.84 -12.70
N GLY A 90 -3.94 11.81 -11.99
CA GLY A 90 -2.60 11.67 -12.56
C GLY A 90 -2.18 10.25 -12.94
N LEU A 91 -3.00 9.22 -12.70
CA LEU A 91 -2.67 7.84 -13.06
C LEU A 91 -2.69 7.63 -14.58
N GLU A 92 -1.78 6.79 -15.07
CA GLU A 92 -1.79 6.32 -16.45
C GLU A 92 -3.14 5.70 -16.82
N ASN A 93 -3.65 6.05 -18.00
CA ASN A 93 -4.98 5.62 -18.45
C ASN A 93 -4.96 4.96 -19.84
N GLY A 94 -3.98 4.08 -20.05
CA GLY A 94 -3.93 3.21 -21.24
C GLY A 94 -4.93 2.04 -21.19
N PRO A 95 -4.81 1.04 -22.09
CA PRO A 95 -5.76 -0.09 -22.21
C PRO A 95 -6.04 -0.90 -20.93
N ARG A 96 -5.16 -0.83 -19.92
CA ARG A 96 -5.33 -1.44 -18.58
C ARG A 96 -5.00 -0.46 -17.45
N GLY A 97 -5.13 0.83 -17.72
CA GLY A 97 -4.84 1.89 -16.76
C GLY A 97 -5.99 2.13 -15.77
N ARG A 98 -6.05 3.34 -15.23
CA ARG A 98 -7.00 3.76 -14.20
C ARG A 98 -8.45 3.35 -14.46
N ASP A 99 -9.02 3.75 -15.59
CA ASP A 99 -10.46 3.56 -15.84
C ASP A 99 -10.81 2.08 -16.02
N TYR A 100 -9.89 1.30 -16.60
CA TYR A 100 -10.02 -0.16 -16.66
C TYR A 100 -10.08 -0.75 -15.25
N ALA A 101 -9.13 -0.38 -14.36
CA ALA A 101 -9.10 -0.86 -12.99
C ALA A 101 -10.38 -0.47 -12.20
N LEU A 102 -10.86 0.77 -12.37
CA LEU A 102 -12.11 1.24 -11.75
C LEU A 102 -13.35 0.48 -12.25
N SER A 103 -13.42 0.21 -13.57
CA SER A 103 -14.51 -0.57 -14.14
C SER A 103 -14.51 -2.00 -13.60
N LEU A 104 -13.34 -2.63 -13.51
CA LEU A 104 -13.19 -3.98 -12.98
C LEU A 104 -13.57 -4.04 -11.51
N ALA A 105 -13.14 -3.07 -10.70
CA ALA A 105 -13.54 -2.96 -9.29
C ALA A 105 -15.07 -2.83 -9.14
N THR A 106 -15.72 -2.03 -9.99
CA THR A 106 -17.18 -1.88 -10.00
C THR A 106 -17.90 -3.19 -10.35
N LEU A 107 -17.36 -3.96 -11.31
CA LEU A 107 -17.90 -5.27 -11.67
C LEU A 107 -17.72 -6.28 -10.53
N LEU A 108 -16.54 -6.33 -9.92
CA LEU A 108 -16.24 -7.22 -8.79
C LEU A 108 -17.12 -6.93 -7.58
N ALA A 109 -17.40 -5.66 -7.29
CA ALA A 109 -18.28 -5.26 -6.19
C ALA A 109 -19.75 -5.72 -6.35
N ARG A 110 -20.16 -6.09 -7.56
CA ARG A 110 -21.51 -6.61 -7.85
C ARG A 110 -21.58 -8.13 -7.80
N VAL A 111 -20.44 -8.81 -7.66
CA VAL A 111 -20.42 -10.27 -7.56
C VAL A 111 -21.06 -10.65 -6.23
N VAL A 112 -22.24 -11.25 -6.30
CA VAL A 112 -22.88 -11.89 -5.15
C VAL A 112 -22.18 -13.23 -4.96
N PRO A 113 -21.60 -13.51 -3.78
CA PRO A 113 -21.05 -14.83 -3.52
C PRO A 113 -22.17 -15.87 -3.69
N PRO A 114 -21.89 -17.05 -4.26
CA PRO A 114 -22.90 -18.10 -4.35
C PRO A 114 -23.47 -18.34 -2.94
N ALA A 115 -24.80 -18.46 -2.85
CA ALA A 115 -25.42 -18.87 -1.61
C ALA A 115 -24.75 -20.17 -1.15
N GLU A 116 -24.28 -20.20 0.10
CA GLU A 116 -23.70 -21.42 0.68
C GLU A 116 -24.71 -22.55 0.49
N ALA A 117 -24.27 -23.62 -0.19
CA ALA A 117 -25.08 -24.81 -0.46
C ALA A 117 -25.11 -25.75 0.75
#